data_AF-A0A1I0H806-F1
#
_entry.id   AF-A0A1I0H806-F1
#
_cell.length_a   1.000
_cell.length_b   1.000
_cell.length_c   1.000
_cell.angle_alpha   90.00
_cell.angle_beta   90.00
_cell.angle_gamma   90.00
#
_symmetry.space_group_name_H-M   'P 1'
#
loop_
_entity.id
_entity.type
_entity.pdbx_description
1 polymer ?
#
loop_
_entity_poly.entity_id
_entity_poly.type
_entity_poly.pdbx_seq_one_letter_code
_entity_poly.pdbx_strand_id
1 'polypeptide(L)'
;MVRLHIRSWRRRRRESLVATVPEHGAHDRYGDADLWAELQRLPRRQRAVLVLRYYEDLSDQDIADILGVSRGTVRSQAARALDKLRIKRVLQEAR
;
A
#
# COMPACT_ATOMS: atom_id res chain seq x y z
N MET A 1 -21.91 -12.06 -10.45
CA MET A 1 -21.90 -12.51 -9.04
C MET A 1 -20.72 -11.85 -8.30
N VAL A 2 -20.78 -10.53 -8.03
CA VAL A 2 -19.62 -9.71 -7.54
C VAL A 2 -20.02 -8.86 -6.32
N ARG A 3 -20.58 -9.47 -5.26
CA ARG A 3 -21.16 -8.70 -4.14
C ARG A 3 -20.84 -9.22 -2.73
N LEU A 4 -19.74 -9.96 -2.53
CA LEU A 4 -19.29 -10.35 -1.18
C LEU A 4 -18.09 -9.56 -0.64
N HIS A 5 -17.11 -9.17 -1.47
CA HIS A 5 -15.86 -8.56 -0.96
C HIS A 5 -15.94 -7.05 -0.64
N ILE A 6 -16.82 -6.28 -1.29
CA ILE A 6 -17.02 -4.86 -0.92
C ILE A 6 -17.59 -4.73 0.51
N ARG A 7 -18.39 -5.71 0.95
CA ARG A 7 -18.95 -5.73 2.31
C ARG A 7 -17.89 -6.10 3.36
N SER A 8 -16.91 -6.95 3.05
CA SER A 8 -15.85 -7.30 4.00
C SER A 8 -14.85 -6.14 4.20
N TRP A 9 -14.46 -5.43 3.14
CA TRP A 9 -13.64 -4.22 3.27
C TRP A 9 -14.36 -3.11 4.04
N ARG A 10 -15.64 -2.83 3.75
CA ARG A 10 -16.43 -1.86 4.54
C ARG A 10 -16.61 -2.29 5.99
N ARG A 11 -16.71 -3.59 6.30
CA ARG A 11 -16.79 -4.08 7.69
C ARG A 11 -15.46 -3.98 8.43
N ARG A 12 -14.31 -4.19 7.77
CA ARG A 12 -12.98 -3.98 8.38
C ARG A 12 -12.67 -2.50 8.58
N ARG A 13 -13.06 -1.64 7.63
CA ARG A 13 -12.92 -0.18 7.72
C ARG A 13 -14.03 0.45 8.56
N ARG A 14 -14.44 -0.21 9.64
CA ARG A 14 -15.31 0.43 10.65
C ARG A 14 -14.44 1.48 11.32
N GLU A 15 -14.54 2.71 10.80
CA GLU A 15 -13.78 3.87 11.24
C GLU A 15 -13.92 4.00 12.75
N SER A 16 -12.84 3.72 13.48
CA SER A 16 -12.76 4.09 14.88
C SER A 16 -12.46 5.59 14.88
N LEU A 17 -13.49 6.41 15.15
CA LEU A 17 -13.28 7.80 15.52
C LEU A 17 -12.53 7.79 16.85
N VAL A 18 -11.20 7.80 16.79
CA VAL A 18 -10.35 7.92 17.98
C VAL A 18 -10.34 9.39 18.36
N ALA A 19 -10.87 9.71 19.54
CA ALA A 19 -10.95 11.08 20.07
C ALA A 19 -9.58 11.63 20.53
N THR A 20 -8.56 10.80 20.52
CA THR A 20 -7.17 11.11 20.85
C THR A 20 -6.28 10.71 19.68
N VAL A 21 -5.53 11.66 19.11
CA VAL A 21 -4.40 11.32 18.24
C VAL A 21 -3.51 10.41 19.09
N PRO A 22 -3.23 9.15 18.69
CA PRO A 22 -2.28 8.34 19.42
C PRO A 22 -0.97 9.13 19.44
N GLU A 23 -0.41 9.39 20.63
CA GLU A 23 0.99 9.80 20.70
C GLU A 23 1.79 8.65 20.09
N HIS A 24 2.20 8.84 18.83
CA HIS A 24 2.89 7.82 18.07
C HIS A 24 4.15 7.50 18.84
N GLY A 25 4.22 6.27 19.37
CA GLY A 25 5.38 5.73 20.03
C GLY A 25 6.63 6.11 19.24
N ALA A 26 7.67 6.55 19.95
CA ALA A 26 8.97 6.92 19.40
C ALA A 26 9.75 5.68 18.88
N HIS A 27 9.08 4.76 18.20
CA HIS A 27 9.66 3.66 17.44
C HIS A 27 9.47 4.00 15.96
N ASP A 28 10.57 4.15 15.21
CA ASP A 28 10.63 4.23 13.73
C ASP A 28 10.20 5.49 12.96
N ARG A 29 10.05 6.66 13.60
CA ARG A 29 9.74 7.91 12.86
C ARG A 29 10.75 8.30 11.75
N TYR A 30 12.01 7.84 11.82
CA TYR A 30 13.00 8.11 10.78
C TYR A 30 12.90 7.15 9.57
N GLY A 31 12.47 5.89 9.76
CA GLY A 31 12.37 4.91 8.68
C GLY A 31 11.07 5.02 7.87
N ASP A 32 9.95 5.25 8.57
CA ASP A 32 8.63 5.26 7.94
C ASP A 32 8.36 6.54 7.15
N ALA A 33 8.84 7.70 7.61
CA ALA A 33 8.70 8.96 6.90
C ALA A 33 9.45 8.95 5.55
N ASP A 34 10.66 8.41 5.56
CA ASP A 34 11.48 8.26 4.35
C ASP A 34 10.86 7.24 3.39
N LEU A 35 10.40 6.09 3.90
CA LEU A 35 9.68 5.11 3.10
C LEU A 35 8.40 5.71 2.48
N TRP A 36 7.66 6.53 3.23
CA TRP A 36 6.46 7.16 2.69
C TRP A 36 6.80 8.15 1.58
N ALA A 37 7.84 8.96 1.77
CA ALA A 37 8.32 9.89 0.75
C ALA A 37 8.78 9.14 -0.54
N GLU A 38 9.35 7.95 -0.40
CA GLU A 38 9.70 7.08 -1.53
C GLU A 38 8.48 6.54 -2.26
N LEU A 39 7.52 5.97 -1.53
CA LEU A 39 6.27 5.48 -2.10
C LEU A 39 5.46 6.60 -2.77
N GLN A 40 5.52 7.83 -2.25
CA GLN A 40 4.84 8.99 -2.85
C GLN A 40 5.32 9.31 -4.28
N ARG A 41 6.55 8.95 -4.62
CA ARG A 41 7.10 9.12 -5.97
C ARG A 41 6.63 8.07 -6.97
N LEU A 42 6.00 6.99 -6.49
CA LEU A 42 5.40 5.99 -7.37
C LEU A 42 4.08 6.51 -7.99
N PRO A 43 3.76 6.08 -9.23
CA PRO A 43 2.43 6.27 -9.80
C PRO A 43 1.33 5.81 -8.84
N ARG A 44 0.23 6.57 -8.77
CA ARG A 44 -0.87 6.36 -7.81
C ARG A 44 -1.34 4.91 -7.72
N ARG A 45 -1.48 4.20 -8.86
CA ARG A 45 -1.90 2.79 -8.88
C ARG A 45 -0.86 1.83 -8.30
N GLN A 46 0.42 2.08 -8.55
CA GLN A 46 1.53 1.27 -8.01
C GLN A 46 1.63 1.44 -6.49
N ARG A 47 1.54 2.69 -6.02
CA ARG A 47 1.46 3.00 -4.59
C ARG A 47 0.25 2.32 -3.94
N ALA A 48 -0.95 2.45 -4.50
CA ALA A 48 -2.16 1.85 -3.94
C ALA A 48 -2.03 0.34 -3.77
N VAL A 49 -1.47 -0.37 -4.75
CA VAL A 49 -1.24 -1.83 -4.65
C VAL A 49 -0.30 -2.17 -3.49
N LEU A 50 0.81 -1.43 -3.30
CA LEU A 50 1.73 -1.69 -2.20
C LEU A 50 1.11 -1.40 -0.83
N VAL A 51 0.35 -0.31 -0.70
CA VAL A 51 -0.34 0.04 0.54
C VAL A 51 -1.35 -1.04 0.92
N LEU A 52 -2.24 -1.39 -0.01
CA LEU A 52 -3.26 -2.40 0.25
C LEU A 52 -2.65 -3.77 0.56
N ARG A 53 -1.48 -4.08 -0.01
CA ARG A 53 -0.82 -5.38 0.22
C ARG A 53 -0.02 -5.44 1.52
N TYR A 54 0.73 -4.39 1.86
CA TYR A 54 1.70 -4.45 2.97
C TYR A 54 1.22 -3.74 4.23
N TYR A 55 0.39 -2.69 4.11
CA TYR A 55 -0.17 -1.97 5.26
C TYR A 55 -1.54 -2.52 5.68
N GLU A 56 -2.33 -2.99 4.71
CA GLU A 56 -3.68 -3.51 4.96
C GLU A 56 -3.77 -5.04 4.88
N ASP A 57 -2.64 -5.70 4.62
CA ASP A 57 -2.47 -7.17 4.50
C ASP A 57 -3.55 -7.85 3.62
N LEU A 58 -3.93 -7.20 2.52
CA LEU A 58 -4.94 -7.70 1.59
C LEU A 58 -4.34 -8.65 0.57
N SER A 59 -5.15 -9.65 0.18
CA SER A 59 -4.77 -10.61 -0.86
C SER A 59 -4.77 -9.96 -2.25
N ASP A 60 -4.02 -10.52 -3.20
CA ASP A 60 -4.03 -10.07 -4.60
C ASP A 60 -5.44 -10.07 -5.22
N GLN A 61 -6.32 -10.96 -4.74
CA GLN A 61 -7.72 -11.03 -5.20
C GLN A 61 -8.54 -9.86 -4.65
N ASP A 62 -8.41 -9.56 -3.35
CA ASP A 62 -9.12 -8.44 -2.74
C ASP A 62 -8.70 -7.10 -3.35
N ILE A 63 -7.39 -6.95 -3.59
CA ILE A 63 -6.84 -5.75 -4.23
C ILE A 63 -7.37 -5.61 -5.67
N ALA A 64 -7.44 -6.72 -6.41
CA ALA A 64 -7.99 -6.75 -7.76
C ALA A 64 -9.45 -6.27 -7.79
N ASP A 65 -10.25 -6.76 -6.84
CA ASP A 65 -11.66 -6.39 -6.71
C ASP A 65 -11.84 -4.93 -6.27
N ILE A 66 -11.01 -4.43 -5.35
CA ILE A 66 -11.02 -3.03 -4.89
C ILE A 66 -10.64 -2.07 -6.01
N LEU A 67 -9.61 -2.40 -6.80
CA LEU A 67 -9.09 -1.54 -7.86
C LEU A 67 -9.81 -1.73 -9.20
N GLY A 68 -10.69 -2.72 -9.32
CA GLY A 68 -11.39 -3.06 -10.56
C GLY A 68 -10.45 -3.53 -11.67
N VAL A 69 -9.41 -4.30 -11.32
CA VAL A 69 -8.39 -4.83 -12.25
C VAL A 69 -8.23 -6.34 -12.10
N SER A 70 -7.51 -6.99 -13.01
CA SER A 70 -7.21 -8.42 -12.84
C SER A 70 -6.17 -8.67 -11.76
N ARG A 71 -6.17 -9.86 -11.14
CA ARG A 71 -5.10 -10.31 -10.22
C ARG A 71 -3.70 -10.23 -10.86
N GLY A 72 -3.60 -10.57 -12.15
CA GLY A 72 -2.35 -10.45 -12.91
C GLY A 72 -1.88 -9.00 -13.04
N THR A 73 -2.82 -8.06 -13.16
CA THR A 73 -2.54 -6.61 -13.14
C THR A 73 -2.04 -6.18 -11.77
N VAL A 74 -2.60 -6.68 -10.66
CA VAL A 74 -2.09 -6.40 -9.31
C VAL A 74 -0.65 -6.85 -9.17
N ARG A 75 -0.34 -8.11 -9.52
CA ARG A 75 1.02 -8.67 -9.43
C ARG A 75 2.03 -7.92 -10.28
N SER A 76 1.68 -7.62 -11.54
CA SER A 76 2.56 -6.87 -12.44
C SER A 76 2.77 -5.43 -11.98
N GLN A 77 1.77 -4.78 -11.40
CA GLN A 77 1.94 -3.46 -10.81
C GLN A 77 2.79 -3.49 -9.54
N ALA A 78 2.63 -4.52 -8.68
CA ALA A 78 3.48 -4.71 -7.52
C ALA A 78 4.95 -4.93 -7.91
N ALA A 79 5.22 -5.80 -8.88
CA ALA A 79 6.56 -6.05 -9.39
C ALA A 79 7.21 -4.77 -9.94
N ARG A 80 6.50 -4.04 -10.82
CA ARG A 80 6.98 -2.77 -11.37
C ARG A 80 7.21 -1.69 -10.31
N ALA A 81 6.39 -1.68 -9.25
CA ALA A 81 6.56 -0.75 -8.14
C ALA A 81 7.83 -1.07 -7.34
N LEU A 82 8.06 -2.34 -7.02
CA LEU A 82 9.25 -2.81 -6.31
C LEU A 82 10.53 -2.58 -7.12
N ASP A 83 10.52 -2.82 -8.43
CA ASP A 83 11.67 -2.56 -9.30
C ASP A 83 12.02 -1.07 -9.32
N LYS A 84 11.04 -0.17 -9.35
CA LYS A 84 11.30 1.28 -9.26
C LYS A 84 11.92 1.68 -7.92
N LEU A 85 11.44 1.11 -6.82
CA LEU A 85 12.01 1.37 -5.49
C LEU A 85 13.44 0.83 -5.39
N ARG A 86 13.73 -0.34 -5.96
CA ARG A 86 15.07 -0.94 -6.03
C ARG A 86 16.04 -0.10 -6.85
N ILE A 87 15.66 0.27 -8.08
CA ILE A 87 16.47 1.13 -8.95
C ILE A 87 16.80 2.44 -8.22
N LYS A 88 15.81 3.03 -7.55
CA LYS A 88 16.04 4.28 -6.83
C LYS A 88 16.98 4.12 -5.64
N ARG A 89 16.86 3.03 -4.85
CA ARG A 89 17.77 2.74 -3.76
C ARG A 89 19.22 2.63 -4.23
N VAL A 90 19.45 1.90 -5.33
CA VAL A 90 20.79 1.79 -5.94
C VAL A 90 21.33 3.16 -6.39
N LEU A 91 20.48 4.01 -6.97
CA LEU A 91 20.86 5.38 -7.35
C LEU A 91 21.12 6.30 -6.14
N GLN A 92 20.54 6.03 -4.97
CA GLN A 92 20.86 6.75 -3.73
C GLN A 92 22.18 6.28 -3.12
N GLU A 93 22.47 4.97 -3.19
CA GLU A 93 23.69 4.36 -2.63
C GLU A 93 24.96 4.68 -3.46
N ALA A 94 24.81 4.98 -4.76
CA ALA A 94 25.90 5.33 -5.66
C ALA A 94 26.33 6.82 -5.62
N ARG A 95 25.81 7.59 -4.66
CA ARG A 95 25.98 9.06 -4.57
C ARG A 95 26.63 9.45 -3.26
#